data_AF-A0A365TDQ9-F1
#
_entry.id   AF-A0A365TDQ9-F1
#
_cell.length_a   1.000
_cell.length_b   1.000
_cell.length_c   1.000
_cell.angle_alpha   90.00
_cell.angle_beta   90.00
_cell.angle_gamma   90.00
#
_symmetry.space_group_name_H-M   'P 1'
#
loop_
_entity.id
_entity.type
_entity.pdbx_description
1 polymer ?
#
loop_
_entity_poly.entity_id
_entity_poly.type
_entity_poly.pdbx_seq_one_letter_code
_entity_poly.pdbx_strand_id
1 'polypeptide(L)'
;MANQQRPSDEVDEKQLELAREEGDAYHEALQYMATEVAHTGDTQEAGDFLVGIAQEEAEGMYRPTDDGLEWVEPDEENCHLEVAVADAADHRFVPELTVRATLESEDGEEVGPFEVPFVWHPGLHHYGKNVEVPGDGSYDVHVEVDAPAFMRHDETNGDRYAESVSVTFEGVDVETGQD
;
A
#
# COMPACT_ATOMS: atom_id res chain seq x y z
N MET A 1 4.61 16.98 -6.98
CA MET A 1 6.03 16.74 -7.34
C MET A 1 6.81 16.66 -6.05
N ALA A 2 7.15 15.44 -5.65
CA ALA A 2 7.98 15.20 -4.47
C ALA A 2 9.37 15.83 -4.63
N ASN A 3 9.95 16.30 -3.52
CA ASN A 3 11.30 16.86 -3.54
C ASN A 3 12.33 15.75 -3.70
N GLN A 4 13.12 15.81 -4.77
CA GLN A 4 14.24 14.89 -4.94
C GLN A 4 15.27 15.05 -3.83
N GLN A 5 15.69 13.92 -3.26
CA GLN A 5 16.76 13.87 -2.27
C GLN A 5 18.09 14.30 -2.89
N ARG A 6 18.94 14.94 -2.07
CA ARG A 6 20.24 15.48 -2.49
C ARG A 6 21.34 15.16 -1.47
N PRO A 7 22.62 15.16 -1.88
CA PRO A 7 23.72 14.91 -0.96
C PRO A 7 23.71 15.87 0.24
N SER A 8 24.08 15.36 1.41
CA SER A 8 24.10 16.05 2.69
C SER A 8 25.33 15.62 3.52
N ASP A 9 25.43 16.09 4.76
CA ASP A 9 26.44 15.59 5.71
C ASP A 9 26.20 14.13 6.14
N GLU A 10 24.98 13.60 5.93
CA GLU A 10 24.59 12.23 6.32
C GLU A 10 24.46 11.26 5.13
N VAL A 11 24.30 11.75 3.90
CA VAL A 11 24.13 10.92 2.70
C VAL A 11 24.92 11.43 1.50
N ASP A 12 25.70 10.55 0.87
CA ASP A 12 26.44 10.87 -0.36
C ASP A 12 25.67 10.51 -1.65
N GLU A 13 26.23 10.90 -2.80
CA GLU A 13 25.63 10.61 -4.11
C GLU A 13 25.44 9.12 -4.38
N LYS A 14 26.36 8.26 -3.91
CA LYS A 14 26.28 6.82 -4.17
C LYS A 14 25.20 6.17 -3.31
N GLN A 15 25.04 6.59 -2.07
CA GLN A 15 23.95 6.13 -1.21
C GLN A 15 22.58 6.51 -1.81
N LEU A 16 22.45 7.72 -2.36
CA LEU A 16 21.22 8.14 -3.06
C LEU A 16 20.96 7.34 -4.34
N GLU A 17 22.01 7.03 -5.12
CA GLU A 17 21.88 6.16 -6.29
C GLU A 17 21.40 4.76 -5.89
N LEU A 18 22.02 4.14 -4.89
CA LEU A 18 21.63 2.81 -4.39
C LEU A 18 20.20 2.79 -3.83
N ALA A 19 19.79 3.85 -3.13
CA ALA A 19 18.41 3.98 -2.63
C ALA A 19 17.39 4.03 -3.77
N ARG A 20 17.71 4.71 -4.87
CA ARG A 20 16.85 4.73 -6.07
C ARG A 20 16.85 3.40 -6.80
N GLU A 21 18.00 2.73 -6.92
CA GLU A 21 18.06 1.38 -7.52
C GLU A 21 17.20 0.38 -6.72
N GLU A 22 17.21 0.46 -5.39
CA GLU A 22 16.33 -0.34 -4.52
C GLU A 22 14.85 -0.01 -4.76
N GLY A 23 14.48 1.27 -4.77
CA GLY A 23 13.09 1.67 -4.97
C GLY A 23 12.59 1.44 -6.39
N ASP A 24 13.44 1.55 -7.42
CA ASP A 24 13.10 1.19 -8.79
C ASP A 24 12.75 -0.30 -8.90
N ALA A 25 13.51 -1.16 -8.22
CA ALA A 25 13.21 -2.59 -8.16
C ALA A 25 11.90 -2.88 -7.39
N TYR A 26 11.64 -2.16 -6.29
CA TYR A 26 10.37 -2.26 -5.57
C TYR A 26 9.19 -1.79 -6.45
N HIS A 27 9.35 -0.66 -7.15
CA HIS A 27 8.33 -0.12 -8.04
C HIS A 27 8.02 -1.06 -9.20
N GLU A 28 9.04 -1.70 -9.79
CA GLU A 28 8.82 -2.74 -10.81
C GLU A 28 7.97 -3.90 -10.26
N ALA A 29 8.26 -4.36 -9.03
CA ALA A 29 7.47 -5.41 -8.38
C ALA A 29 6.02 -4.95 -8.09
N LEU A 30 5.83 -3.71 -7.64
CA LEU A 30 4.50 -3.11 -7.45
C LEU A 30 3.71 -3.04 -8.75
N GLN A 31 4.31 -2.56 -9.83
CA GLN A 31 3.64 -2.49 -11.14
C GLN A 31 3.26 -3.90 -11.63
N TYR A 32 4.18 -4.87 -11.50
CA TYR A 32 3.90 -6.25 -11.88
C TYR A 32 2.71 -6.84 -11.10
N MET A 33 2.68 -6.64 -9.77
CA MET A 33 1.55 -7.07 -8.93
C MET A 33 0.24 -6.41 -9.37
N ALA A 34 0.24 -5.08 -9.49
CA ALA A 34 -0.96 -4.29 -9.79
C ALA A 34 -1.53 -4.53 -11.21
N THR A 35 -0.71 -4.91 -12.19
CA THR A 35 -1.16 -5.01 -13.59
C THR A 35 -1.17 -6.41 -14.18
N GLU A 36 -0.43 -7.37 -13.60
CA GLU A 36 -0.27 -8.72 -14.17
C GLU A 36 -0.68 -9.85 -13.21
N VAL A 37 -0.74 -9.59 -11.90
CA VAL A 37 -1.10 -10.61 -10.89
C VAL A 37 -2.53 -10.38 -10.40
N ALA A 38 -2.81 -9.17 -9.92
CA ALA A 38 -4.11 -8.81 -9.39
C ALA A 38 -5.17 -8.66 -10.50
N HIS A 39 -6.45 -8.71 -10.12
CA HIS A 39 -7.55 -8.44 -11.06
C HIS A 39 -7.49 -7.00 -11.56
N THR A 40 -7.28 -6.07 -10.61
CA THR A 40 -7.14 -4.64 -10.88
C THR A 40 -6.15 -4.01 -9.93
N GLY A 41 -5.42 -3.01 -10.41
CA GLY A 41 -4.57 -2.16 -9.59
C GLY A 41 -4.25 -0.84 -10.27
N ASP A 42 -3.82 0.14 -9.49
CA ASP A 42 -3.42 1.46 -9.97
C ASP A 42 -2.50 2.16 -8.96
N THR A 43 -1.85 3.25 -9.37
CA THR A 43 -0.95 4.04 -8.52
C THR A 43 -1.18 5.54 -8.67
N GLN A 44 -1.08 6.28 -7.58
CA GLN A 44 -1.21 7.74 -7.54
C GLN A 44 -0.21 8.38 -6.56
N GLU A 45 0.34 9.53 -6.93
CA GLU A 45 1.15 10.34 -6.02
C GLU A 45 0.28 11.22 -5.11
N ALA A 46 0.60 11.26 -3.83
CA ALA A 46 0.02 12.19 -2.86
C ALA A 46 1.08 12.66 -1.85
N GLY A 47 1.40 13.96 -1.90
CA GLY A 47 2.42 14.55 -1.04
C GLY A 47 3.81 13.94 -1.28
N ASP A 48 4.40 13.36 -0.24
CA ASP A 48 5.67 12.64 -0.30
C ASP A 48 5.52 11.17 -0.71
N PHE A 49 4.30 10.68 -0.91
CA PHE A 49 4.01 9.27 -1.13
C PHE A 49 3.60 8.97 -2.55
N LEU A 50 4.01 7.80 -3.04
CA LEU A 50 3.35 7.06 -4.10
C LEU A 50 2.50 5.98 -3.43
N VAL A 51 1.18 6.04 -3.65
CA VAL A 51 0.23 5.06 -3.13
C VAL A 51 -0.22 4.18 -4.28
N GLY A 52 -0.10 2.87 -4.13
CA GLY A 52 -0.62 1.88 -5.06
C GLY A 52 -1.70 1.02 -4.41
N ILE A 53 -2.64 0.55 -5.21
CA ILE A 53 -3.62 -0.46 -4.80
C ILE A 53 -3.54 -1.67 -5.72
N ALA A 54 -3.93 -2.82 -5.18
CA ALA A 54 -4.24 -4.02 -5.95
C ALA A 54 -5.44 -4.71 -5.30
N GLN A 55 -6.29 -5.33 -6.12
CA GLN A 55 -7.44 -6.10 -5.67
C GLN A 55 -7.38 -7.53 -6.21
N GLU A 56 -7.52 -8.50 -5.30
CA GLU A 56 -7.54 -9.93 -5.54
C GLU A 56 -8.76 -10.58 -4.85
N GLU A 57 -9.05 -11.85 -5.15
CA GLU A 57 -9.97 -12.66 -4.34
C GLU A 57 -9.46 -12.75 -2.89
N ALA A 58 -10.33 -13.02 -1.91
CA ALA A 58 -9.86 -13.15 -0.54
C ALA A 58 -8.92 -14.36 -0.37
N GLU A 59 -7.77 -14.16 0.28
CA GLU A 59 -6.73 -15.18 0.36
C GLU A 59 -6.47 -15.68 1.79
N GLY A 60 -6.03 -16.94 1.91
CA GLY A 60 -5.50 -17.47 3.16
C GLY A 60 -4.19 -16.80 3.58
N MET A 61 -3.99 -16.62 4.89
CA MET A 61 -2.78 -15.98 5.43
C MET A 61 -2.29 -16.65 6.72
N TYR A 62 -0.97 -16.62 6.93
CA TYR A 62 -0.40 -16.97 8.23
C TYR A 62 -0.67 -15.89 9.26
N ARG A 63 -1.27 -16.28 10.39
CA ARG A 63 -1.50 -15.40 11.55
C ARG A 63 -0.62 -15.83 12.74
N PRO A 64 -0.09 -14.87 13.51
CA PRO A 64 0.63 -15.17 14.75
C PRO A 64 -0.34 -15.68 15.83
N THR A 65 0.08 -16.72 16.54
CA THR A 65 -0.61 -17.32 17.69
C THR A 65 0.36 -17.49 18.86
N ASP A 66 -0.14 -17.88 20.03
CA ASP A 66 0.71 -18.18 21.20
C ASP A 66 1.73 -19.31 20.93
N ASP A 67 1.42 -20.21 19.99
CA ASP A 67 2.21 -21.39 19.65
C ASP A 67 2.99 -21.26 18.32
N GLY A 68 2.96 -20.11 17.65
CA GLY A 68 3.71 -19.85 16.42
C GLY A 68 2.89 -19.16 15.33
N LEU A 69 2.87 -19.75 14.13
CA LEU A 69 2.08 -19.28 12.98
C LEU A 69 1.04 -20.34 12.62
N GLU A 70 -0.19 -19.90 12.37
CA GLU A 70 -1.29 -20.74 11.89
C GLU A 70 -1.80 -20.20 10.55
N TRP A 71 -2.02 -21.10 9.59
CA TRP A 71 -2.67 -20.73 8.32
C TRP A 71 -4.16 -20.58 8.55
N VAL A 72 -4.72 -19.44 8.14
CA VAL A 72 -6.14 -19.11 8.32
C VAL A 72 -6.72 -18.72 6.98
N GLU A 73 -7.72 -19.48 6.53
CA GLU A 73 -8.53 -19.16 5.35
C GLU A 73 -9.47 -17.97 5.64
N PRO A 74 -9.91 -17.23 4.61
CA PRO A 74 -11.03 -16.30 4.73
C PRO A 74 -12.29 -16.99 5.25
N ASP A 75 -13.14 -16.26 5.98
CA ASP A 75 -14.44 -16.78 6.45
C ASP A 75 -15.56 -16.27 5.52
N GLU A 76 -16.12 -15.09 5.80
CA GLU A 76 -17.11 -14.41 4.96
C GLU A 76 -16.46 -13.42 3.98
N GLU A 77 -15.18 -13.09 4.18
CA GLU A 77 -14.47 -12.16 3.32
C GLU A 77 -14.33 -12.72 1.89
N ASN A 78 -14.54 -11.85 0.91
CA ASN A 78 -14.60 -12.20 -0.52
C ASN A 78 -13.77 -11.26 -1.41
N CYS A 79 -12.96 -10.40 -0.82
CA CYS A 79 -12.06 -9.48 -1.52
C CYS A 79 -10.78 -9.30 -0.68
N HIS A 80 -9.61 -9.44 -1.29
CA HIS A 80 -8.34 -8.99 -0.72
C HIS A 80 -7.99 -7.62 -1.28
N LEU A 81 -7.92 -6.60 -0.41
CA LEU A 81 -7.41 -5.29 -0.79
C LEU A 81 -5.96 -5.16 -0.32
N GLU A 82 -5.08 -4.85 -1.25
CA GLU A 82 -3.70 -4.46 -0.98
C GLU A 82 -3.45 -2.97 -1.22
N VAL A 83 -2.60 -2.38 -0.39
CA VAL A 83 -2.13 -1.01 -0.49
C VAL A 83 -0.61 -0.99 -0.33
N ALA A 84 0.09 -0.52 -1.35
CA ALA A 84 1.52 -0.24 -1.29
C ALA A 84 1.73 1.26 -1.06
N VAL A 85 2.62 1.62 -0.12
CA VAL A 85 2.99 3.02 0.09
C VAL A 85 4.50 3.15 0.00
N ALA A 86 4.95 3.90 -0.99
CA ALA A 86 6.36 4.16 -1.26
C ALA A 86 6.67 5.66 -1.19
N ASP A 87 7.95 6.00 -1.05
CA ASP A 87 8.41 7.37 -1.21
C ASP A 87 8.26 7.80 -2.67
N ALA A 88 7.61 8.93 -2.94
CA ALA A 88 7.43 9.41 -4.31
C ALA A 88 8.74 9.90 -4.98
N ALA A 89 9.82 10.13 -4.22
CA ALA A 89 11.08 10.62 -4.78
C ALA A 89 12.08 9.50 -5.12
N ASP A 90 12.08 8.40 -4.36
CA ASP A 90 12.99 7.27 -4.59
C ASP A 90 12.32 5.89 -4.71
N HIS A 91 10.99 5.82 -4.57
CA HIS A 91 10.15 4.63 -4.70
C HIS A 91 10.39 3.51 -3.68
N ARG A 92 11.16 3.75 -2.61
CA ARG A 92 11.30 2.74 -1.57
C ARG A 92 10.03 2.64 -0.73
N PHE A 93 9.67 1.42 -0.34
CA PHE A 93 8.58 1.16 0.59
C PHE A 93 8.75 1.94 1.90
N VAL A 94 7.67 2.57 2.37
CA VAL A 94 7.65 3.29 3.65
C VAL A 94 6.95 2.43 4.71
N PRO A 95 7.67 1.88 5.70
CA PRO A 95 7.09 1.04 6.74
C PRO A 95 6.47 1.84 7.89
N GLU A 96 5.86 1.13 8.84
CA GLU A 96 5.30 1.70 10.08
C GLU A 96 4.24 2.79 9.89
N LEU A 97 3.57 2.79 8.74
CA LEU A 97 2.39 3.62 8.49
C LEU A 97 1.13 3.02 9.09
N THR A 98 0.19 3.90 9.43
CA THR A 98 -1.21 3.54 9.65
C THR A 98 -1.98 3.87 8.37
N VAL A 99 -2.45 2.82 7.69
CA VAL A 99 -3.19 2.91 6.44
C VAL A 99 -4.64 2.53 6.71
N ARG A 100 -5.58 3.32 6.19
CA ARG A 100 -7.02 3.01 6.20
C ARG A 100 -7.59 3.04 4.80
N ALA A 101 -8.58 2.20 4.56
CA ALA A 101 -9.32 2.19 3.30
C ALA A 101 -10.83 2.17 3.54
N THR A 102 -11.57 2.76 2.60
CA THR A 102 -13.02 2.63 2.45
C THR A 102 -13.31 2.30 0.99
N LEU A 103 -14.16 1.30 0.73
CA LEU A 103 -14.66 0.99 -0.60
C LEU A 103 -16.09 1.49 -0.71
N GLU A 104 -16.39 2.31 -1.71
CA GLU A 104 -17.74 2.81 -2.01
C GLU A 104 -18.22 2.21 -3.34
N SER A 105 -19.33 1.47 -3.33
CA SER A 105 -19.90 0.90 -4.56
C SER A 105 -20.62 1.96 -5.41
N GLU A 106 -20.89 1.68 -6.69
CA GLU A 106 -21.70 2.58 -7.55
C GLU A 106 -23.09 2.92 -6.99
N ASP A 107 -23.66 2.03 -6.15
CA ASP A 107 -24.95 2.23 -5.49
C ASP A 107 -24.84 3.10 -4.21
N GLY A 108 -23.61 3.49 -3.83
CA GLY A 108 -23.28 4.30 -2.66
C GLY A 108 -23.20 3.51 -1.36
N GLU A 109 -22.97 2.19 -1.43
CA GLU A 109 -22.73 1.36 -0.24
C GLU A 109 -21.26 1.40 0.15
N GLU A 110 -20.98 1.78 1.40
CA GLU A 110 -19.62 1.91 1.92
C GLU A 110 -19.22 0.71 2.79
N VAL A 111 -18.05 0.14 2.50
CA VAL A 111 -17.34 -0.81 3.36
C VAL A 111 -16.11 -0.12 3.92
N GLY A 112 -16.18 0.30 5.18
CA GLY A 112 -15.09 0.99 5.87
C GLY A 112 -15.54 2.21 6.69
N PRO A 113 -14.59 3.05 7.15
CA PRO A 113 -13.15 2.85 7.01
C PRO A 113 -12.64 1.69 7.87
N PHE A 114 -11.67 0.94 7.36
CA PHE A 114 -10.96 -0.09 8.10
C PHE A 114 -9.44 0.08 7.97
N GLU A 115 -8.70 -0.34 9.00
CA GLU A 115 -7.23 -0.39 8.90
C GLU A 115 -6.78 -1.52 7.98
N VAL A 116 -5.78 -1.21 7.16
CA VAL A 116 -5.07 -2.15 6.28
C VAL A 116 -3.71 -2.41 6.92
N PRO A 117 -3.52 -3.54 7.63
CA PRO A 117 -2.28 -3.81 8.36
C PRO A 117 -1.14 -4.19 7.43
N PHE A 118 0.10 -4.05 7.91
CA PHE A 118 1.28 -4.54 7.20
C PHE A 118 1.21 -6.06 7.00
N VAL A 119 1.49 -6.51 5.78
CA VAL A 119 1.61 -7.92 5.43
C VAL A 119 3.01 -8.15 4.87
N TRP A 120 3.66 -9.20 5.37
CA TRP A 120 4.88 -9.70 4.74
C TRP A 120 4.48 -10.61 3.58
N HIS A 121 4.90 -10.25 2.36
CA HIS A 121 4.72 -11.06 1.17
C HIS A 121 6.09 -11.25 0.48
N PRO A 122 6.41 -12.45 -0.03
CA PRO A 122 7.71 -12.72 -0.67
C PRO A 122 7.96 -11.91 -1.95
N GLY A 123 6.91 -11.41 -2.61
CA GLY A 123 7.02 -10.58 -3.81
C GLY A 123 7.43 -9.13 -3.50
N LEU A 124 6.66 -8.45 -2.66
CA LEU A 124 6.97 -7.12 -2.16
C LEU A 124 6.31 -6.90 -0.79
N HIS A 125 6.80 -5.92 -0.04
CA HIS A 125 6.12 -5.45 1.15
C HIS A 125 4.95 -4.53 0.79
N HIS A 126 3.79 -4.78 1.40
CA HIS A 126 2.59 -3.96 1.25
C HIS A 126 1.78 -4.00 2.56
N TYR A 127 0.66 -3.31 2.55
CA TYR A 127 -0.42 -3.44 3.53
C TYR A 127 -1.54 -4.24 2.87
N GLY A 128 -2.16 -5.19 3.57
CA GLY A 128 -3.17 -6.06 2.96
C GLY A 128 -4.27 -6.46 3.93
N LYS A 129 -5.51 -6.63 3.43
CA LYS A 129 -6.64 -7.09 4.23
C LYS A 129 -7.72 -7.77 3.40
N ASN A 130 -8.16 -8.94 3.88
CA ASN A 130 -9.44 -9.52 3.45
C ASN A 130 -10.61 -8.70 4.01
N VAL A 131 -11.58 -8.41 3.15
CA VAL A 131 -12.83 -7.72 3.48
C VAL A 131 -14.01 -8.40 2.80
N GLU A 132 -15.19 -8.26 3.41
CA GLU A 132 -16.46 -8.65 2.79
C GLU A 132 -17.04 -7.42 2.08
N VAL A 133 -17.30 -7.55 0.77
CA VAL A 133 -17.99 -6.55 -0.05
C VAL A 133 -19.29 -7.14 -0.62
N PRO A 134 -20.28 -6.31 -1.00
CA PRO A 134 -21.59 -6.78 -1.48
C PRO A 134 -21.55 -7.72 -2.70
N GLY A 135 -20.51 -7.64 -3.53
CA GLY A 135 -20.31 -8.47 -4.71
C GLY A 135 -19.41 -7.81 -5.75
N ASP A 136 -19.27 -8.44 -6.90
CA ASP A 136 -18.51 -7.91 -8.04
C ASP A 136 -19.03 -6.54 -8.48
N GLY A 137 -18.14 -5.68 -8.98
CA GLY A 137 -18.53 -4.42 -9.59
C GLY A 137 -17.46 -3.34 -9.51
N SER A 138 -17.86 -2.12 -9.85
CA SER A 138 -16.98 -0.96 -9.79
C SER A 138 -17.09 -0.28 -8.41
N TYR A 139 -15.95 0.02 -7.82
CA TYR A 139 -15.85 0.67 -6.51
C TYR A 139 -14.89 1.86 -6.57
N ASP A 140 -15.22 2.93 -5.86
CA ASP A 140 -14.26 3.96 -5.51
C ASP A 140 -13.51 3.50 -4.25
N VAL A 141 -12.18 3.47 -4.32
CA VAL A 141 -11.32 3.07 -3.19
C VAL A 141 -10.65 4.31 -2.61
N HIS A 142 -11.07 4.68 -1.40
CA HIS A 142 -10.50 5.81 -0.65
C HIS A 142 -9.42 5.30 0.29
N VAL A 143 -8.17 5.70 0.06
CA VAL A 143 -7.03 5.34 0.90
C VAL A 143 -6.58 6.56 1.69
N GLU A 144 -6.43 6.40 3.00
CA GLU A 144 -5.87 7.39 3.92
C GLU A 144 -4.58 6.86 4.55
N VAL A 145 -3.52 7.66 4.52
CA VAL A 145 -2.24 7.35 5.14
C VAL A 145 -1.96 8.41 6.20
N ASP A 146 -1.91 7.99 7.46
CA ASP A 146 -1.59 8.89 8.57
C ASP A 146 -0.13 9.36 8.49
N ALA A 147 0.14 10.59 8.92
CA ALA A 147 1.51 11.06 9.12
C ALA A 147 2.26 10.11 10.10
N PRO A 148 3.39 9.51 9.70
CA PRO A 148 4.08 8.54 10.55
C PRO A 148 4.63 9.17 11.83
N ALA A 149 4.77 8.35 12.88
CA ALA A 149 5.36 8.76 14.15
C ALA A 149 6.88 8.50 14.27
N PHE A 150 7.47 7.76 13.32
CA PHE A 150 8.90 7.46 13.35
C PHE A 150 9.76 8.73 13.19
N MET A 151 10.95 8.70 13.80
CA MET A 151 11.93 9.79 13.66
C MET A 151 12.61 9.75 12.30
N ARG A 152 13.02 10.92 11.78
CA ARG A 152 13.80 11.04 10.53
C ARG A 152 15.19 11.59 10.83
N HIS A 153 16.18 11.01 10.18
CA HIS A 153 17.54 11.54 10.11
C HIS A 153 17.67 12.52 8.92
N ASP A 154 18.80 13.22 8.84
CA ASP A 154 19.19 14.15 7.79
C ASP A 154 18.48 15.52 7.86
N GLU A 155 19.21 16.59 8.26
CA GLU A 155 18.69 17.97 8.31
C GLU A 155 18.23 18.47 6.93
N THR A 156 18.80 17.94 5.85
CA THR A 156 18.49 18.34 4.48
C THR A 156 17.33 17.56 3.87
N ASN A 157 17.28 16.25 4.11
CA ASN A 157 16.33 15.35 3.45
C ASN A 157 15.23 14.81 4.37
N GLY A 158 15.35 14.96 5.69
CA GLY A 158 14.49 14.32 6.69
C GLY A 158 13.19 15.06 7.01
N ASP A 159 13.02 16.30 6.56
CA ASP A 159 11.79 17.09 6.72
C ASP A 159 10.72 16.65 5.69
N ARG A 160 10.26 15.40 5.84
CA ARG A 160 9.33 14.70 4.95
C ARG A 160 8.34 13.85 5.74
N TYR A 161 7.24 13.47 5.08
CA TYR A 161 6.15 12.66 5.66
C TYR A 161 5.52 13.35 6.90
N ALA A 162 5.42 14.68 6.86
CA ALA A 162 4.92 15.47 8.00
C ALA A 162 3.39 15.50 8.08
N GLU A 163 2.71 15.29 6.95
CA GLU A 163 1.26 15.44 6.82
C GLU A 163 0.63 14.10 6.42
N SER A 164 -0.61 13.86 6.89
CA SER A 164 -1.43 12.76 6.38
C SER A 164 -1.83 13.04 4.93
N VAL A 165 -2.04 11.98 4.15
CA VAL A 165 -2.49 12.08 2.76
C VAL A 165 -3.71 11.20 2.53
N SER A 166 -4.53 11.60 1.55
CA SER A 166 -5.69 10.83 1.10
C SER A 166 -5.67 10.74 -0.42
N VAL A 167 -6.02 9.56 -0.95
CA VAL A 167 -6.10 9.26 -2.38
C VAL A 167 -7.43 8.57 -2.65
N THR A 168 -8.02 8.83 -3.81
CA THR A 168 -9.20 8.10 -4.29
C THR A 168 -8.90 7.51 -5.65
N PHE A 169 -9.02 6.19 -5.75
CA PHE A 169 -8.99 5.47 -7.01
C PHE A 169 -10.42 5.28 -7.46
N GLU A 170 -10.79 5.93 -8.56
CA GLU A 170 -12.17 5.92 -9.06
C GLU A 170 -12.41 4.68 -9.93
N GLY A 171 -13.55 4.04 -9.75
CA GLY A 171 -14.04 2.98 -10.63
C GLY A 171 -13.13 1.75 -10.73
N VAL A 172 -12.54 1.34 -9.61
CA VAL A 172 -11.76 0.10 -9.49
C VAL A 172 -12.68 -1.10 -9.71
N ASP A 173 -12.32 -1.98 -10.65
CA ASP A 173 -13.07 -3.20 -10.93
C ASP A 173 -12.70 -4.25 -9.87
N VAL A 174 -13.68 -4.67 -9.08
CA VAL A 174 -13.55 -5.65 -7.99
C VAL A 174 -14.21 -6.95 -8.42
N GLU A 175 -13.42 -8.02 -8.45
CA GLU A 175 -13.92 -9.40 -8.62
C GLU A 175 -13.92 -10.12 -7.26
N THR A 176 -15.08 -10.63 -6.83
CA THR A 176 -15.23 -11.27 -5.52
C THR A 176 -15.03 -12.78 -5.57
N GLY A 177 -14.39 -13.33 -4.54
CA GLY A 177 -14.12 -14.76 -4.43
C GLY A 177 -13.22 -15.11 -3.26
N GLN A 178 -12.76 -16.37 -3.24
CA GLN A 178 -11.85 -16.91 -2.24
C GLN A 178 -10.92 -17.94 -2.90
N ASP A 179 -9.61 -17.78 -2.71
CA ASP A 179 -8.55 -18.64 -3.27
C ASP A 179 -7.87 -19.55 -2.23
#